data_AF-A0AAD8B3I9-F1
#
_entry.id   AF-A0AAD8B3I9-F1
#
_cell.length_a   1.000
_cell.length_b   1.000
_cell.length_c   1.000
_cell.angle_alpha   90.00
_cell.angle_beta   90.00
_cell.angle_gamma   90.00
#
_symmetry.space_group_name_H-M   'P 1'
#
loop_
_entity.id
_entity.type
_entity.pdbx_description
1 polymer ?
#
loop_
_entity_poly.entity_id
_entity_poly.type
_entity_poly.pdbx_seq_one_letter_code
_entity_poly.pdbx_strand_id
1 'polypeptide(L)'
;MAWPSGTKRVSFWSQSFTKSVLRQSRTSLSEALQQTNLYRRSSRVWKERGGDEYRYKERGGDEDRCKERGGDKDRCKERGGDEDRCKERGGDEDRCKERGEDEDRWKERGGDEDRCKERGGDEYRYKERGGDEDRCKERGGDKDRCKERGGDEDRCKERGGDEDRCKERGGDEDRCKERGGDKDRCKERGGDEDRCKERGGDEDRCKERGEDEDRWKERGGDEDRCKERGGDEYRYKERGGDEDRCKERGGDKDRCKERGGDEDRCKERGGDEDRCKERGGDEDRCKERGEDEYRYKERGGDEDRYKESSAFIVKVRTATAAPNH
;
A
#
# COMPACT_ATOMS: atom_id res chain seq x y z
N MET A 1 40.98 -97.36 40.00
CA MET A 1 41.47 -97.11 38.63
C MET A 1 40.45 -96.27 37.88
N ALA A 2 40.90 -95.41 36.96
CA ALA A 2 40.11 -94.69 35.94
C ALA A 2 38.99 -93.69 36.38
N TRP A 3 39.18 -92.44 35.95
CA TRP A 3 38.14 -91.44 35.59
C TRP A 3 37.62 -91.73 34.14
N PRO A 4 36.75 -90.94 33.44
CA PRO A 4 36.14 -89.63 33.76
C PRO A 4 34.64 -89.42 33.35
N SER A 5 34.18 -88.16 33.49
CA SER A 5 33.25 -87.39 32.62
C SER A 5 31.79 -87.15 33.08
N GLY A 6 31.27 -85.93 32.81
CA GLY A 6 29.81 -85.66 32.83
C GLY A 6 29.29 -84.39 33.54
N THR A 7 29.61 -83.19 33.04
CA THR A 7 28.76 -81.94 32.99
C THR A 7 27.69 -81.62 34.07
N LYS A 8 27.65 -80.34 34.55
CA LYS A 8 26.56 -79.37 34.24
C LYS A 8 26.74 -77.98 34.90
N ARG A 9 26.39 -76.92 34.15
CA ARG A 9 26.09 -75.55 34.62
C ARG A 9 24.61 -75.43 35.01
N VAL A 10 24.27 -74.61 36.00
CA VAL A 10 23.11 -73.67 36.14
C VAL A 10 23.24 -72.93 37.49
N SER A 11 22.69 -71.73 37.77
CA SER A 11 22.09 -70.66 36.95
C SER A 11 22.04 -69.36 37.78
N PHE A 12 22.36 -68.18 37.22
CA PHE A 12 22.09 -66.89 37.90
C PHE A 12 21.87 -65.70 36.93
N TRP A 13 20.78 -65.72 36.17
CA TRP A 13 20.35 -64.61 35.30
C TRP A 13 18.85 -64.38 35.44
N SER A 14 18.45 -63.44 36.31
CA SER A 14 17.09 -62.87 36.31
C SER A 14 17.04 -61.57 37.11
N GLN A 15 17.40 -60.43 36.50
CA GLN A 15 17.14 -59.10 37.07
C GLN A 15 17.15 -57.91 36.08
N SER A 16 17.30 -58.16 34.78
CA SER A 16 17.55 -57.08 33.79
C SER A 16 16.33 -56.62 32.97
N PHE A 17 15.23 -57.37 32.95
CA PHE A 17 14.15 -57.13 31.98
C PHE A 17 13.12 -56.05 32.37
N THR A 18 12.87 -55.83 33.67
CA THR A 18 11.81 -54.91 34.13
C THR A 18 12.18 -53.43 34.04
N LYS A 19 13.47 -53.08 33.95
CA LYS A 19 13.93 -51.68 33.82
C LYS A 19 13.82 -51.11 32.39
N SER A 20 13.65 -51.94 31.36
CA SER A 20 13.61 -51.47 29.96
C SER A 20 12.26 -50.88 29.57
N VAL A 21 11.16 -51.57 29.92
CA VAL A 21 9.77 -51.19 29.56
C VAL A 21 9.33 -49.87 30.23
N LEU A 22 9.77 -49.64 31.48
CA LEU A 22 9.56 -48.38 32.21
C LEU A 22 10.35 -47.19 31.65
N ARG A 23 11.33 -47.43 30.77
CA ARG A 23 12.12 -46.37 30.12
C ARG A 23 11.50 -45.98 28.78
N GLN A 24 11.04 -46.95 27.99
CA GLN A 24 10.36 -46.71 26.69
C GLN A 24 8.99 -46.02 26.83
N SER A 25 8.26 -46.25 27.93
CA SER A 25 6.99 -45.57 28.22
C SER A 25 7.16 -44.12 28.70
N ARG A 26 8.35 -43.76 29.23
CA ARG A 26 8.66 -42.37 29.59
C ARG A 26 9.14 -41.56 28.40
N THR A 27 9.81 -42.16 27.42
CA THR A 27 10.24 -41.45 26.20
C THR A 27 9.04 -41.05 25.34
N SER A 28 8.07 -41.95 25.11
CA SER A 28 6.88 -41.61 24.31
C SER A 28 6.00 -40.53 24.95
N LEU A 29 5.86 -40.53 26.28
CA LEU A 29 5.18 -39.45 27.00
C LEU A 29 5.97 -38.14 26.98
N SER A 30 7.30 -38.17 27.03
CA SER A 30 8.10 -36.95 26.88
C SER A 30 8.09 -36.40 25.45
N GLU A 31 8.03 -37.26 24.43
CA GLU A 31 7.93 -36.86 23.02
C GLU A 31 6.53 -36.30 22.70
N ALA A 32 5.46 -36.91 23.21
CA ALA A 32 4.11 -36.37 23.13
C ALA A 32 3.97 -35.04 23.90
N LEU A 33 4.62 -34.90 25.07
CA LEU A 33 4.68 -33.63 25.80
C LEU A 33 5.58 -32.58 25.10
N GLN A 34 6.59 -32.98 24.33
CA GLN A 34 7.37 -32.06 23.51
C GLN A 34 6.58 -31.60 22.27
N GLN A 35 5.87 -32.50 21.58
CA GLN A 35 5.00 -32.14 20.46
C GLN A 35 3.86 -31.20 20.90
N THR A 36 3.20 -31.48 22.03
CA THR A 36 2.18 -30.58 22.59
C THR A 36 2.76 -29.27 23.14
N ASN A 37 3.99 -29.21 23.66
CA ASN A 37 4.62 -27.93 24.05
C ASN A 37 5.15 -27.13 22.84
N LEU A 38 5.54 -27.77 21.74
CA LEU A 38 5.81 -27.10 20.47
C LEU A 38 4.52 -26.50 19.92
N TYR A 39 3.42 -27.28 19.89
CA TYR A 39 2.11 -26.79 19.44
C TYR A 39 1.52 -25.71 20.36
N ARG A 40 1.81 -25.74 21.67
CA ARG A 40 1.40 -24.70 22.63
C ARG A 40 2.25 -23.42 22.55
N ARG A 41 3.25 -23.38 21.67
CA ARG A 41 4.12 -22.21 21.44
C ARG A 41 3.65 -21.36 20.24
N SER A 42 2.58 -21.80 19.58
CA SER A 42 2.14 -21.37 18.24
C SER A 42 1.29 -20.11 18.18
N SER A 43 0.88 -19.53 19.32
CA SER A 43 0.01 -18.34 19.33
C SER A 43 0.21 -17.52 20.60
N ARG A 44 0.62 -16.24 20.48
CA ARG A 44 0.73 -15.31 21.62
C ARG A 44 -0.24 -14.16 21.50
N VAL A 45 -0.69 -13.65 22.64
CA VAL A 45 -1.54 -12.46 22.72
C VAL A 45 -0.96 -11.52 23.77
N TRP A 46 -0.39 -10.41 23.30
CA TRP A 46 0.18 -9.37 24.13
C TRP A 46 -0.79 -8.18 24.26
N LYS A 47 -0.62 -7.43 25.35
CA LYS A 47 -1.34 -6.19 25.61
C LYS A 47 -0.67 -5.45 26.76
N GLU A 48 0.26 -4.56 26.46
CA GLU A 48 0.84 -3.68 27.46
C GLU A 48 0.16 -2.30 27.45
N ARG A 49 0.64 -1.42 28.32
CA ARG A 49 0.21 -0.02 28.42
C ARG A 49 1.36 0.81 28.96
N GLY A 50 1.79 1.79 28.17
CA GLY A 50 2.90 2.69 28.52
C GLY A 50 2.56 3.68 29.64
N GLY A 51 3.63 4.27 30.18
CA GLY A 51 3.60 5.56 30.88
C GLY A 51 4.24 6.63 30.00
N ASP A 52 4.55 7.79 30.58
CA ASP A 52 4.93 9.04 29.89
C ASP A 52 6.04 8.91 28.82
N GLU A 53 7.00 7.98 28.97
CA GLU A 53 7.89 7.55 27.87
C GLU A 53 7.88 6.01 27.80
N TYR A 54 7.52 5.46 26.64
CA TYR A 54 7.52 4.01 26.41
C TYR A 54 8.38 3.60 25.23
N ARG A 55 9.07 2.47 25.38
CA ARG A 55 9.89 1.89 24.31
C ARG A 55 9.78 0.38 24.27
N TYR A 56 9.04 -0.09 23.29
CA TYR A 56 8.82 -1.50 23.05
C TYR A 56 9.71 -2.06 21.93
N LYS A 57 9.99 -3.36 21.99
CA LYS A 57 10.54 -4.16 20.89
C LYS A 57 10.17 -5.63 21.08
N GLU A 58 9.48 -6.24 20.12
CA GLU A 58 9.28 -7.69 20.10
C GLU A 58 9.94 -8.37 18.90
N ARG A 59 9.96 -9.71 18.97
CA ARG A 59 9.99 -10.57 17.80
C ARG A 59 9.02 -11.74 18.02
N GLY A 60 8.08 -11.87 17.10
CA GLY A 60 7.07 -12.91 17.07
C GLY A 60 7.62 -14.34 16.90
N GLY A 61 6.73 -15.30 17.12
CA GLY A 61 6.77 -16.64 16.55
C GLY A 61 5.80 -16.72 15.38
N ASP A 62 5.15 -17.88 15.22
CA ASP A 62 4.42 -18.20 13.99
C ASP A 62 3.04 -17.50 13.91
N GLU A 63 2.31 -17.37 15.03
CA GLU A 63 1.15 -16.46 15.16
C GLU A 63 1.33 -15.48 16.35
N ASP A 64 1.14 -14.18 16.13
CA ASP A 64 1.15 -13.18 17.21
C ASP A 64 0.03 -12.13 17.10
N ARG A 65 -0.41 -11.64 18.27
CA ARG A 65 -1.41 -10.58 18.38
C ARG A 65 -1.05 -9.59 19.47
N CYS A 66 -0.51 -8.45 19.06
CA CYS A 66 -0.17 -7.34 19.94
C CYS A 66 -1.30 -6.30 20.02
N LYS A 67 -1.35 -5.59 21.14
CA LYS A 67 -2.32 -4.52 21.42
C LYS A 67 -1.73 -3.49 22.36
N GLU A 68 -0.93 -2.61 21.79
CA GLU A 68 -0.26 -1.58 22.56
C GLU A 68 -1.13 -0.34 22.74
N ARG A 69 -0.90 0.32 23.88
CA ARG A 69 -1.36 1.67 24.10
C ARG A 69 -0.35 2.39 24.98
N GLY A 70 0.54 3.17 24.40
CA GLY A 70 1.54 3.86 25.18
C GLY A 70 1.05 5.18 25.78
N GLY A 71 2.02 6.05 26.08
CA GLY A 71 1.86 7.34 26.74
C GLY A 71 2.47 8.45 25.90
N ASP A 72 2.74 9.61 26.51
CA ASP A 72 3.04 10.86 25.81
C ASP A 72 4.15 10.75 24.73
N LYS A 73 5.13 9.86 24.90
CA LYS A 73 6.18 9.56 23.91
C LYS A 73 6.40 8.06 23.72
N ASP A 74 6.03 7.52 22.56
CA ASP A 74 6.12 6.09 22.29
C ASP A 74 7.11 5.72 21.17
N ARG A 75 7.74 4.56 21.32
CA ARG A 75 8.51 3.95 20.23
C ARG A 75 8.47 2.43 20.23
N CYS A 76 7.69 1.90 19.31
CA CYS A 76 7.54 0.48 19.07
C CYS A 76 8.36 0.00 17.86
N LYS A 77 8.59 -1.30 17.84
CA LYS A 77 9.28 -2.07 16.79
C LYS A 77 9.03 -3.55 17.02
N GLU A 78 8.02 -4.11 16.41
CA GLU A 78 7.82 -5.54 16.35
C GLU A 78 8.46 -6.09 15.06
N ARG A 79 8.71 -7.39 15.08
CA ARG A 79 8.92 -8.17 13.87
C ARG A 79 8.11 -9.43 14.04
N GLY A 80 7.04 -9.54 13.29
CA GLY A 80 6.16 -10.68 13.26
C GLY A 80 6.78 -11.93 12.63
N GLY A 81 5.94 -12.95 12.48
CA GLY A 81 6.22 -14.20 11.77
C GLY A 81 5.25 -14.40 10.61
N ASP A 82 4.46 -15.47 10.69
CA ASP A 82 3.65 -15.97 9.57
C ASP A 82 2.21 -15.42 9.62
N GLU A 83 1.59 -15.29 10.80
CA GLU A 83 0.27 -14.65 11.00
C GLU A 83 0.31 -13.56 12.09
N ASP A 84 0.33 -12.28 11.72
CA ASP A 84 0.48 -11.16 12.66
C ASP A 84 -0.72 -10.22 12.72
N ARG A 85 -1.11 -9.84 13.95
CA ARG A 85 -2.14 -8.82 14.17
C ARG A 85 -1.82 -7.85 15.29
N CYS A 86 -1.12 -6.79 14.91
CA CYS A 86 -0.80 -5.66 15.77
C CYS A 86 -1.95 -4.63 15.77
N LYS A 87 -2.03 -3.86 16.85
CA LYS A 87 -2.83 -2.64 16.95
C LYS A 87 -2.19 -1.75 17.98
N GLU A 88 -1.59 -0.64 17.58
CA GLU A 88 -1.17 0.35 18.55
C GLU A 88 -2.09 1.57 18.59
N ARG A 89 -1.92 2.33 19.66
CA ARG A 89 -2.50 3.64 19.87
C ARG A 89 -1.61 4.35 20.87
N GLY A 90 -0.62 5.10 20.41
CA GLY A 90 0.25 5.81 21.33
C GLY A 90 -0.34 7.14 21.81
N GLY A 91 0.57 8.04 22.16
CA GLY A 91 0.30 9.32 22.80
C GLY A 91 0.52 10.49 21.86
N ASP A 92 1.34 11.45 22.27
CA ASP A 92 1.46 12.75 21.60
C ASP A 92 2.62 12.75 20.56
N GLU A 93 3.68 11.95 20.80
CA GLU A 93 4.78 11.72 19.84
C GLU A 93 5.03 10.21 19.63
N ASP A 94 4.60 9.66 18.49
CA ASP A 94 4.66 8.22 18.23
C ASP A 94 5.67 7.81 17.13
N ARG A 95 6.27 6.63 17.29
CA ARG A 95 7.07 6.00 16.23
C ARG A 95 7.02 4.48 16.24
N CYS A 96 6.14 3.93 15.41
CA CYS A 96 6.03 2.50 15.11
C CYS A 96 6.98 2.09 13.97
N LYS A 97 7.28 0.79 13.87
CA LYS A 97 8.05 0.18 12.76
C LYS A 97 7.83 -1.33 12.71
N GLU A 98 6.79 -1.78 12.00
CA GLU A 98 6.46 -3.20 11.99
C GLU A 98 6.98 -3.89 10.72
N ARG A 99 7.22 -5.19 10.85
CA ARG A 99 7.59 -6.08 9.75
C ARG A 99 7.11 -7.50 10.03
N GLY A 100 6.18 -8.02 9.25
CA GLY A 100 5.87 -9.44 9.21
C GLY A 100 6.56 -10.13 8.03
N GLU A 101 6.18 -11.39 7.81
CA GLU A 101 6.78 -12.25 6.80
C GLU A 101 5.74 -12.83 5.80
N ASP A 102 4.54 -13.27 6.22
CA ASP A 102 3.46 -13.77 5.34
C ASP A 102 2.10 -13.00 5.47
N GLU A 103 1.22 -13.31 6.43
CA GLU A 103 -0.13 -12.70 6.59
C GLU A 103 -0.14 -11.60 7.68
N ASP A 104 -0.21 -10.34 7.26
CA ASP A 104 -0.02 -9.18 8.13
C ASP A 104 -1.25 -8.30 8.28
N ARG A 105 -1.58 -7.91 9.52
CA ARG A 105 -2.68 -6.96 9.76
C ARG A 105 -2.47 -5.99 10.92
N TRP A 106 -2.01 -4.79 10.59
CA TRP A 106 -1.77 -3.74 11.58
C TRP A 106 -2.87 -2.68 11.58
N LYS A 107 -2.94 -1.91 12.68
CA LYS A 107 -3.91 -0.84 12.85
C LYS A 107 -3.37 0.21 13.82
N GLU A 108 -2.84 1.27 13.25
CA GLU A 108 -2.25 2.36 13.99
C GLU A 108 -3.25 3.50 14.19
N ARG A 109 -3.07 4.22 15.30
CA ARG A 109 -3.77 5.48 15.59
C ARG A 109 -3.03 6.22 16.70
N GLY A 110 -1.98 6.94 16.38
CA GLY A 110 -1.29 7.74 17.38
C GLY A 110 -1.99 9.06 17.68
N GLY A 111 -1.20 10.10 17.81
CA GLY A 111 -1.61 11.45 18.19
C GLY A 111 -0.79 12.48 17.44
N ASP A 112 -0.45 13.57 18.12
CA ASP A 112 -0.20 14.86 17.46
C ASP A 112 1.00 14.82 16.48
N GLU A 113 2.09 14.10 16.77
CA GLU A 113 3.21 13.81 15.84
C GLU A 113 3.42 12.29 15.60
N ASP A 114 2.92 11.73 14.48
CA ASP A 114 3.06 10.30 14.17
C ASP A 114 4.13 9.95 13.12
N ARG A 115 4.83 8.83 13.33
CA ARG A 115 5.69 8.24 12.28
C ARG A 115 5.75 6.71 12.27
N CYS A 116 4.91 6.12 11.42
CA CYS A 116 4.96 4.70 11.08
C CYS A 116 5.96 4.39 9.95
N LYS A 117 6.47 3.15 9.90
CA LYS A 117 7.29 2.60 8.80
C LYS A 117 7.16 1.10 8.72
N GLU A 118 6.40 0.69 7.73
CA GLU A 118 5.74 -0.60 7.72
C GLU A 118 6.23 -1.44 6.56
N ARG A 119 6.40 -2.75 6.79
CA ARG A 119 6.74 -3.69 5.73
C ARG A 119 6.04 -5.04 5.86
N GLY A 120 4.97 -5.22 5.10
CA GLY A 120 4.21 -6.47 5.04
C GLY A 120 4.94 -7.65 4.38
N GLY A 121 4.40 -8.84 4.65
CA GLY A 121 4.52 -10.07 3.86
C GLY A 121 3.56 -10.13 2.66
N ASP A 122 3.25 -11.34 2.21
CA ASP A 122 2.50 -11.66 0.98
C ASP A 122 1.01 -11.21 0.97
N GLU A 123 0.26 -11.31 2.09
CA GLU A 123 -1.05 -10.62 2.23
C GLU A 123 -0.95 -9.53 3.30
N TYR A 124 -0.87 -8.28 2.86
CA TYR A 124 -0.74 -7.13 3.75
C TYR A 124 -2.04 -6.35 3.92
N ARG A 125 -2.39 -6.01 5.17
CA ARG A 125 -3.41 -5.00 5.44
C ARG A 125 -3.06 -4.06 6.56
N TYR A 126 -2.67 -2.85 6.17
CA TYR A 126 -2.61 -1.71 7.05
C TYR A 126 -3.94 -1.01 7.25
N LYS A 127 -3.98 -0.22 8.33
CA LYS A 127 -4.78 0.99 8.46
C LYS A 127 -4.06 1.91 9.42
N GLU A 128 -3.97 3.18 9.09
CA GLU A 128 -3.56 4.20 10.03
C GLU A 128 -4.63 5.29 10.13
N ARG A 129 -4.51 6.04 11.21
CA ARG A 129 -5.17 7.32 11.39
C ARG A 129 -4.39 8.11 12.43
N GLY A 130 -3.40 8.89 12.02
CA GLY A 130 -2.64 9.72 12.95
C GLY A 130 -3.38 10.98 13.40
N GLY A 131 -2.59 11.97 13.81
CA GLY A 131 -2.99 13.22 14.45
C GLY A 131 -2.83 14.41 13.53
N ASP A 132 -1.96 15.35 13.89
CA ASP A 132 -1.86 16.67 13.25
C ASP A 132 -0.65 16.74 12.29
N GLU A 133 0.50 16.14 12.64
CA GLU A 133 1.70 15.97 11.77
C GLU A 133 2.00 14.48 11.49
N ASP A 134 1.55 13.94 10.35
CA ASP A 134 1.65 12.51 10.07
C ASP A 134 2.70 12.15 9.00
N ARG A 135 3.50 11.10 9.29
CA ARG A 135 4.37 10.48 8.30
C ARG A 135 4.42 8.96 8.40
N CYS A 136 3.47 8.35 7.72
CA CYS A 136 3.50 6.95 7.37
C CYS A 136 4.60 6.59 6.32
N LYS A 137 4.84 5.29 6.11
CA LYS A 137 5.52 4.71 4.93
C LYS A 137 5.21 3.23 4.83
N GLU A 138 4.54 2.84 3.77
CA GLU A 138 4.09 1.46 3.55
C GLU A 138 4.97 0.75 2.53
N ARG A 139 5.14 -0.57 2.71
CA ARG A 139 5.59 -1.47 1.66
C ARG A 139 5.20 -2.93 1.96
N GLY A 140 4.10 -3.43 1.42
CA GLY A 140 3.79 -4.85 1.53
C GLY A 140 4.42 -5.70 0.42
N GLY A 141 3.70 -6.76 0.08
CA GLY A 141 4.09 -7.89 -0.76
C GLY A 141 3.12 -8.04 -1.92
N ASP A 142 2.71 -9.27 -2.22
CA ASP A 142 1.96 -9.58 -3.44
C ASP A 142 0.52 -9.03 -3.44
N LYS A 143 -0.11 -8.88 -2.26
CA LYS A 143 -1.50 -8.40 -2.10
C LYS A 143 -1.65 -7.40 -0.98
N ASP A 144 -1.64 -6.13 -1.34
CA ASP A 144 -1.67 -5.06 -0.35
C ASP A 144 -3.03 -4.37 -0.26
N ARG A 145 -3.42 -4.02 0.98
CA ARG A 145 -4.47 -3.04 1.21
C ARG A 145 -4.12 -2.09 2.33
N CYS A 146 -3.73 -0.90 1.92
CA CYS A 146 -3.36 0.19 2.77
C CYS A 146 -4.49 1.24 2.80
N LYS A 147 -4.47 2.07 3.84
CA LYS A 147 -5.51 3.06 4.17
C LYS A 147 -4.98 4.00 5.23
N GLU A 148 -4.55 5.17 4.86
CA GLU A 148 -3.98 6.14 5.79
C GLU A 148 -4.93 7.34 5.85
N ARG A 149 -4.96 8.03 7.00
CA ARG A 149 -5.87 9.17 7.19
C ARG A 149 -5.40 10.03 8.35
N GLY A 150 -4.51 10.95 8.08
CA GLY A 150 -4.06 11.91 9.06
C GLY A 150 -4.95 13.14 9.20
N GLY A 151 -4.27 14.23 9.50
CA GLY A 151 -4.80 15.54 9.88
C GLY A 151 -4.22 16.63 9.02
N ASP A 152 -3.57 17.61 9.65
CA ASP A 152 -3.34 18.91 9.02
C ASP A 152 -2.09 18.91 8.11
N GLU A 153 -0.99 18.23 8.48
CA GLU A 153 0.21 18.04 7.65
C GLU A 153 0.51 16.55 7.37
N ASP A 154 0.01 16.01 6.25
CA ASP A 154 0.17 14.58 5.91
C ASP A 154 1.29 14.32 4.89
N ARG A 155 2.12 13.29 5.15
CA ARG A 155 3.03 12.76 4.13
C ARG A 155 3.04 11.25 4.05
N CYS A 156 2.28 10.75 3.09
CA CYS A 156 2.22 9.32 2.81
C CYS A 156 2.96 8.84 1.57
N LYS A 157 3.30 7.54 1.61
CA LYS A 157 4.21 6.86 0.68
C LYS A 157 3.96 5.37 0.70
N GLU A 158 3.15 4.92 -0.24
CA GLU A 158 2.85 3.52 -0.40
C GLU A 158 3.65 2.90 -1.55
N ARG A 159 3.98 1.61 -1.40
CA ARG A 159 4.54 0.80 -2.47
C ARG A 159 4.28 -0.68 -2.25
N GLY A 160 3.23 -1.23 -2.84
CA GLY A 160 3.00 -2.68 -2.77
C GLY A 160 3.61 -3.45 -3.94
N GLY A 161 2.88 -4.49 -4.33
CA GLY A 161 3.26 -5.53 -5.29
C GLY A 161 2.15 -5.75 -6.32
N ASP A 162 1.77 -7.00 -6.55
CA ASP A 162 1.08 -7.38 -7.79
C ASP A 162 -0.42 -7.01 -7.80
N GLU A 163 -1.10 -7.01 -6.64
CA GLU A 163 -2.50 -6.58 -6.49
C GLU A 163 -2.68 -5.55 -5.35
N ASP A 164 -2.59 -4.26 -5.67
CA ASP A 164 -2.61 -3.20 -4.65
C ASP A 164 -3.97 -2.47 -4.51
N ARG A 165 -4.28 -2.05 -3.29
CA ARG A 165 -5.32 -1.06 -3.04
C ARG A 165 -4.97 -0.09 -1.91
N CYS A 166 -4.56 1.07 -2.35
CA CYS A 166 -4.23 2.25 -1.58
C CYS A 166 -5.48 3.13 -1.35
N LYS A 167 -5.50 3.94 -0.28
CA LYS A 167 -6.60 4.89 0.01
C LYS A 167 -6.19 5.97 1.01
N GLU A 168 -5.78 7.09 0.46
CA GLU A 168 -5.33 8.25 1.22
C GLU A 168 -6.43 9.27 1.43
N ARG A 169 -6.38 9.90 2.60
CA ARG A 169 -7.19 11.09 2.89
C ARG A 169 -6.63 11.89 4.05
N GLY A 170 -5.82 12.92 3.79
CA GLY A 170 -5.42 13.87 4.82
C GLY A 170 -6.36 15.07 4.92
N GLY A 171 -5.74 16.22 5.16
CA GLY A 171 -6.34 17.49 5.54
C GLY A 171 -5.76 18.63 4.73
N ASP A 172 -5.05 19.56 5.37
CA ASP A 172 -4.79 20.88 4.80
C ASP A 172 -3.53 20.88 3.88
N GLU A 173 -2.41 20.25 4.29
CA GLU A 173 -1.18 20.09 3.48
C GLU A 173 -0.86 18.61 3.17
N ASP A 174 -1.41 18.05 2.09
CA ASP A 174 -1.23 16.63 1.75
C ASP A 174 -0.08 16.35 0.76
N ARG A 175 0.72 15.32 1.05
CA ARG A 175 1.67 14.77 0.07
C ARG A 175 1.79 13.26 0.08
N CYS A 176 1.02 12.64 -0.80
CA CYS A 176 1.08 11.22 -1.06
C CYS A 176 1.96 10.86 -2.26
N LYS A 177 2.35 9.58 -2.32
CA LYS A 177 3.10 8.95 -3.40
C LYS A 177 2.83 7.46 -3.40
N GLU A 178 2.00 7.01 -4.32
CA GLU A 178 1.68 5.61 -4.48
C GLU A 178 2.50 5.02 -5.63
N ARG A 179 2.88 3.74 -5.50
CA ARG A 179 3.50 2.98 -6.59
C ARG A 179 3.33 1.49 -6.36
N GLY A 180 2.29 0.88 -6.91
CA GLY A 180 2.14 -0.56 -6.88
C GLY A 180 2.81 -1.25 -8.07
N GLY A 181 2.14 -2.30 -8.52
CA GLY A 181 2.57 -3.27 -9.51
C GLY A 181 1.45 -3.53 -10.51
N ASP A 182 1.21 -4.80 -10.84
CA ASP A 182 0.49 -5.16 -12.06
C ASP A 182 -0.99 -4.73 -12.06
N LYS A 183 -1.64 -4.60 -10.89
CA LYS A 183 -3.07 -4.26 -10.76
C LYS A 183 -3.37 -3.29 -9.63
N ASP A 184 -3.26 -1.99 -9.90
CA ASP A 184 -3.37 -0.98 -8.87
C ASP A 184 -4.78 -0.37 -8.76
N ARG A 185 -5.16 -0.05 -7.52
CA ARG A 185 -6.28 0.87 -7.28
C ARG A 185 -6.02 1.86 -6.17
N CYS A 186 -5.61 3.02 -6.63
CA CYS A 186 -5.32 4.20 -5.87
C CYS A 186 -6.57 5.06 -5.65
N LYS A 187 -6.55 5.87 -4.58
CA LYS A 187 -7.61 6.82 -4.24
C LYS A 187 -7.11 7.83 -3.22
N GLU A 188 -6.72 9.01 -3.68
CA GLU A 188 -6.32 10.10 -2.82
C GLU A 188 -7.47 11.13 -2.66
N ARG A 189 -7.52 11.83 -1.52
CA ARG A 189 -8.34 13.04 -1.32
C ARG A 189 -7.83 13.86 -0.15
N GLY A 190 -7.13 14.96 -0.41
CA GLY A 190 -6.81 15.94 0.60
C GLY A 190 -7.78 17.11 0.62
N GLY A 191 -7.22 18.30 0.79
CA GLY A 191 -7.88 19.56 1.12
C GLY A 191 -7.28 20.73 0.36
N ASP A 192 -6.50 21.56 1.05
CA ASP A 192 -6.15 22.91 0.58
C ASP A 192 -4.87 22.93 -0.28
N GLU A 193 -3.79 22.21 0.08
CA GLU A 193 -2.54 22.09 -0.70
C GLU A 193 -2.16 20.62 -1.00
N ASP A 194 -2.77 20.03 -2.03
CA ASP A 194 -2.59 18.60 -2.36
C ASP A 194 -1.44 18.34 -3.36
N ARG A 195 -0.58 17.37 -3.04
CA ARG A 195 0.45 16.86 -3.99
C ARG A 195 0.55 15.34 -4.07
N CYS A 196 -0.31 14.81 -4.91
CA CYS A 196 -0.41 13.41 -5.30
C CYS A 196 0.65 13.02 -6.36
N LYS A 197 1.05 11.74 -6.36
CA LYS A 197 1.92 11.13 -7.39
C LYS A 197 1.74 9.62 -7.43
N GLU A 198 0.88 9.17 -8.32
CA GLU A 198 0.66 7.75 -8.54
C GLU A 198 1.51 7.22 -9.70
N ARG A 199 1.87 5.94 -9.64
CA ARG A 199 2.50 5.20 -10.74
C ARG A 199 2.36 3.69 -10.53
N GLY A 200 1.37 3.06 -11.15
CA GLY A 200 1.26 1.61 -11.11
C GLY A 200 1.93 0.92 -12.29
N GLY A 201 1.26 -0.15 -12.73
CA GLY A 201 1.71 -1.16 -13.69
C GLY A 201 0.66 -1.36 -14.78
N ASP A 202 0.26 -2.59 -15.03
CA ASP A 202 -0.40 -2.96 -16.29
C ASP A 202 -1.92 -2.64 -16.31
N GLU A 203 -2.64 -2.77 -15.18
CA GLU A 203 -4.05 -2.39 -15.03
C GLU A 203 -4.24 -1.34 -13.90
N ASP A 204 -4.18 -0.04 -14.22
CA ASP A 204 -4.27 1.02 -13.21
C ASP A 204 -5.66 1.66 -13.08
N ARG A 205 -6.03 2.00 -11.84
CA ARG A 205 -7.18 2.88 -11.59
C ARG A 205 -6.96 3.87 -10.47
N CYS A 206 -6.72 5.09 -10.90
CA CYS A 206 -6.50 6.27 -10.10
C CYS A 206 -7.79 7.06 -9.85
N LYS A 207 -7.80 7.87 -8.77
CA LYS A 207 -8.89 8.78 -8.38
C LYS A 207 -8.42 9.75 -7.31
N GLU A 208 -8.03 10.96 -7.68
CA GLU A 208 -7.62 12.01 -6.77
C GLU A 208 -8.75 13.08 -6.67
N ARG A 209 -8.79 13.81 -5.55
CA ARG A 209 -9.72 14.94 -5.32
C ARG A 209 -9.19 15.89 -4.24
N GLY A 210 -8.84 17.11 -4.61
CA GLY A 210 -8.57 18.20 -3.67
C GLY A 210 -9.73 19.18 -3.57
N GLU A 211 -9.49 20.29 -2.88
CA GLU A 211 -10.47 21.36 -2.64
C GLU A 211 -9.98 22.74 -3.15
N ASP A 212 -8.70 23.12 -3.01
CA ASP A 212 -8.12 24.41 -3.51
C ASP A 212 -6.89 24.28 -4.46
N GLU A 213 -5.64 24.13 -3.94
CA GLU A 213 -4.39 24.10 -4.73
C GLU A 213 -3.89 22.67 -5.01
N ASP A 214 -4.15 22.19 -6.22
CA ASP A 214 -3.97 20.78 -6.58
C ASP A 214 -2.81 20.54 -7.55
N ARG A 215 -1.93 19.58 -7.21
CA ARG A 215 -0.82 19.21 -8.10
C ARG A 215 -0.50 17.74 -8.21
N TRP A 216 -1.09 17.12 -9.21
CA TRP A 216 -1.03 15.68 -9.41
C TRP A 216 -0.15 15.27 -10.59
N LYS A 217 0.25 13.99 -10.57
CA LYS A 217 1.06 13.36 -11.62
C LYS A 217 0.85 11.85 -11.59
N GLU A 218 0.21 11.36 -12.63
CA GLU A 218 -0.07 9.95 -12.79
C GLU A 218 0.75 9.40 -13.96
N ARG A 219 1.05 8.11 -13.88
CA ARG A 219 1.69 7.37 -14.96
C ARG A 219 1.52 5.87 -14.74
N GLY A 220 0.49 5.27 -15.32
CA GLY A 220 0.37 3.82 -15.33
C GLY A 220 1.05 3.17 -16.53
N GLY A 221 0.39 2.14 -17.02
CA GLY A 221 0.84 1.19 -18.03
C GLY A 221 -0.28 0.92 -19.02
N ASP A 222 -0.53 -0.35 -19.33
CA ASP A 222 -1.17 -0.72 -20.59
C ASP A 222 -2.70 -0.43 -20.61
N GLU A 223 -3.42 -0.59 -19.49
CA GLU A 223 -4.85 -0.22 -19.31
C GLU A 223 -5.05 0.81 -18.17
N ASP A 224 -5.00 2.11 -18.47
CA ASP A 224 -5.11 3.18 -17.46
C ASP A 224 -6.54 3.77 -17.33
N ARG A 225 -6.95 4.08 -16.10
CA ARG A 225 -8.18 4.86 -15.87
C ARG A 225 -8.14 5.80 -14.68
N CYS A 226 -7.99 7.07 -15.00
CA CYS A 226 -7.95 8.18 -14.06
C CYS A 226 -9.32 8.91 -14.00
N LYS A 227 -9.64 9.54 -12.86
CA LYS A 227 -10.89 10.29 -12.63
C LYS A 227 -10.72 11.38 -11.59
N GLU A 228 -10.45 12.55 -12.11
CA GLU A 228 -9.82 13.61 -11.39
C GLU A 228 -10.76 14.79 -11.17
N ARG A 229 -10.69 15.38 -9.97
CA ARG A 229 -11.46 16.58 -9.63
C ARG A 229 -10.68 17.57 -8.78
N GLY A 230 -10.10 18.57 -9.45
CA GLY A 230 -9.39 19.66 -8.80
C GLY A 230 -10.27 20.69 -8.09
N GLY A 231 -9.61 21.49 -7.25
CA GLY A 231 -10.01 22.79 -6.73
C GLY A 231 -9.71 23.97 -7.68
N ASP A 232 -9.51 25.16 -7.10
CA ASP A 232 -9.41 26.45 -7.78
C ASP A 232 -8.12 26.66 -8.61
N GLU A 233 -6.93 26.21 -8.17
CA GLU A 233 -5.73 26.08 -9.05
C GLU A 233 -5.37 24.61 -9.25
N TYR A 234 -5.72 24.08 -10.42
CA TYR A 234 -5.49 22.68 -10.76
C TYR A 234 -4.30 22.49 -11.71
N ARG A 235 -3.37 21.60 -11.37
CA ARG A 235 -2.34 21.12 -12.30
C ARG A 235 -2.16 19.62 -12.30
N TYR A 236 -2.65 19.02 -13.37
CA TYR A 236 -2.46 17.62 -13.69
C TYR A 236 -1.32 17.35 -14.69
N LYS A 237 -0.87 16.09 -14.71
CA LYS A 237 -0.07 15.48 -15.78
C LYS A 237 -0.28 13.98 -15.78
N GLU A 238 -0.87 13.45 -16.84
CA GLU A 238 -0.89 12.02 -17.09
C GLU A 238 0.29 11.61 -17.98
N ARG A 239 0.55 10.30 -17.95
CA ARG A 239 1.09 9.59 -19.09
C ARG A 239 0.81 8.10 -18.93
N GLY A 240 -0.28 7.60 -19.50
CA GLY A 240 -0.53 6.17 -19.54
C GLY A 240 0.17 5.47 -20.71
N GLY A 241 -0.44 4.36 -21.11
CA GLY A 241 0.04 3.39 -22.08
C GLY A 241 -0.97 3.21 -23.20
N ASP A 242 -1.36 1.98 -23.51
CA ASP A 242 -1.96 1.67 -24.81
C ASP A 242 -3.49 1.91 -24.84
N GLU A 243 -4.23 1.67 -23.74
CA GLU A 243 -5.67 1.98 -23.58
C GLU A 243 -5.93 2.99 -22.44
N ASP A 244 -5.83 4.30 -22.70
CA ASP A 244 -6.00 5.34 -21.68
C ASP A 244 -7.46 5.85 -21.57
N ARG A 245 -7.97 5.99 -20.33
CA ARG A 245 -9.25 6.69 -20.08
C ARG A 245 -9.22 7.69 -18.94
N CYS A 246 -9.03 8.92 -19.34
CA CYS A 246 -8.89 10.11 -18.52
C CYS A 246 -10.26 10.79 -18.32
N LYS A 247 -10.46 11.43 -17.17
CA LYS A 247 -11.63 12.27 -16.89
C LYS A 247 -11.28 13.35 -15.88
N GLU A 248 -11.03 14.55 -16.35
CA GLU A 248 -10.67 15.68 -15.50
C GLU A 248 -11.85 16.63 -15.30
N ARG A 249 -11.88 17.26 -14.12
CA ARG A 249 -12.68 18.45 -13.85
C ARG A 249 -12.00 19.30 -12.78
N GLY A 250 -11.27 20.33 -13.16
CA GLY A 250 -10.80 21.32 -12.20
C GLY A 250 -11.80 22.44 -11.95
N GLY A 251 -11.26 23.57 -11.53
CA GLY A 251 -11.96 24.76 -11.04
C GLY A 251 -11.66 25.96 -11.92
N ASP A 252 -11.26 27.07 -11.31
CA ASP A 252 -11.12 28.35 -12.02
C ASP A 252 -9.86 28.41 -12.92
N LYS A 253 -8.77 27.74 -12.55
CA LYS A 253 -7.47 27.79 -13.26
C LYS A 253 -6.86 26.41 -13.48
N ASP A 254 -7.15 25.82 -14.63
CA ASP A 254 -6.73 24.46 -14.94
C ASP A 254 -5.50 24.42 -15.86
N ARG A 255 -4.56 23.50 -15.58
CA ARG A 255 -3.48 23.15 -16.50
C ARG A 255 -3.23 21.65 -16.60
N CYS A 256 -3.92 21.07 -17.56
CA CYS A 256 -3.91 19.65 -17.87
C CYS A 256 -2.82 19.33 -18.91
N LYS A 257 -2.28 18.12 -18.85
CA LYS A 257 -1.28 17.59 -19.79
C LYS A 257 -1.35 16.07 -19.83
N GLU A 258 -2.21 15.56 -20.68
CA GLU A 258 -2.34 14.14 -20.93
C GLU A 258 -1.40 13.71 -22.07
N ARG A 259 -1.00 12.44 -22.06
CA ARG A 259 -0.29 11.79 -23.15
C ARG A 259 -0.40 10.28 -23.02
N GLY A 260 -1.38 9.67 -23.68
CA GLY A 260 -1.47 8.23 -23.78
C GLY A 260 -0.76 7.66 -25.01
N GLY A 261 -1.34 6.58 -25.48
CA GLY A 261 -0.84 5.65 -26.49
C GLY A 261 -1.89 5.45 -27.58
N ASP A 262 -2.22 4.21 -27.90
CA ASP A 262 -2.85 3.90 -29.17
C ASP A 262 -4.39 4.13 -29.17
N GLU A 263 -5.10 3.90 -28.05
CA GLU A 263 -6.54 4.15 -27.87
C GLU A 263 -6.87 5.14 -26.72
N ASP A 264 -6.72 6.45 -26.93
CA ASP A 264 -6.97 7.47 -25.90
C ASP A 264 -8.44 7.92 -25.81
N ARG A 265 -9.03 7.97 -24.60
CA ARG A 265 -10.33 8.64 -24.37
C ARG A 265 -10.34 9.59 -23.18
N CYS A 266 -10.15 10.85 -23.51
CA CYS A 266 -10.10 11.95 -22.56
C CYS A 266 -11.44 12.69 -22.44
N LYS A 267 -11.67 13.29 -21.26
CA LYS A 267 -12.82 14.17 -21.00
C LYS A 267 -12.48 15.21 -19.97
N GLU A 268 -12.18 16.41 -20.42
CA GLU A 268 -11.90 17.55 -19.56
C GLU A 268 -13.15 18.44 -19.41
N ARG A 269 -13.29 19.05 -18.23
CA ARG A 269 -14.15 20.23 -18.02
C ARG A 269 -13.48 21.15 -17.00
N GLY A 270 -12.80 22.17 -17.47
CA GLY A 270 -12.33 23.26 -16.62
C GLY A 270 -13.34 24.39 -16.49
N GLY A 271 -12.84 25.55 -16.05
CA GLY A 271 -13.59 26.73 -15.68
C GLY A 271 -13.22 27.95 -16.53
N ASP A 272 -12.59 28.93 -15.90
CA ASP A 272 -12.44 30.28 -16.44
C ASP A 272 -11.10 30.50 -17.18
N GLU A 273 -9.99 29.91 -16.71
CA GLU A 273 -8.65 30.02 -17.31
C GLU A 273 -7.99 28.65 -17.56
N ASP A 274 -8.43 27.95 -18.60
CA ASP A 274 -7.95 26.59 -18.90
C ASP A 274 -6.78 26.54 -19.89
N ARG A 275 -5.78 25.70 -19.61
CA ARG A 275 -4.72 25.36 -20.56
C ARG A 275 -4.38 23.88 -20.62
N CYS A 276 -4.99 23.21 -21.59
CA CYS A 276 -4.85 21.79 -21.78
C CYS A 276 -3.92 21.44 -22.95
N LYS A 277 -3.29 20.27 -22.87
CA LYS A 277 -2.40 19.73 -23.90
C LYS A 277 -2.49 18.22 -23.95
N GLU A 278 -3.19 17.71 -24.94
CA GLU A 278 -3.31 16.28 -25.22
C GLU A 278 -2.33 15.86 -26.33
N ARG A 279 -1.88 14.61 -26.26
CA ARG A 279 -1.15 13.94 -27.35
C ARG A 279 -1.31 12.42 -27.20
N GLY A 280 -2.30 11.84 -27.86
CA GLY A 280 -2.42 10.41 -28.02
C GLY A 280 -1.74 9.87 -29.27
N GLY A 281 -2.29 8.77 -29.76
CA GLY A 281 -1.80 7.90 -30.82
C GLY A 281 -2.85 7.75 -31.91
N ASP A 282 -3.18 6.51 -32.28
CA ASP A 282 -3.86 6.24 -33.55
C ASP A 282 -5.40 6.48 -33.48
N GLU A 283 -6.07 6.21 -32.34
CA GLU A 283 -7.53 6.36 -32.14
C GLU A 283 -7.94 7.34 -31.00
N ASP A 284 -7.61 8.63 -31.10
CA ASP A 284 -7.93 9.63 -30.07
C ASP A 284 -9.43 10.05 -30.02
N ARG A 285 -10.07 10.01 -28.84
CA ARG A 285 -11.43 10.58 -28.63
C ARG A 285 -11.56 11.48 -27.40
N CYS A 286 -11.30 12.76 -27.60
CA CYS A 286 -11.38 13.77 -26.56
C CYS A 286 -12.72 14.53 -26.54
N LYS A 287 -13.12 15.01 -25.36
CA LYS A 287 -14.27 15.92 -25.20
C LYS A 287 -14.00 16.99 -24.16
N GLU A 288 -14.17 18.24 -24.55
CA GLU A 288 -13.80 19.38 -23.73
C GLU A 288 -14.98 20.35 -23.54
N ARG A 289 -15.00 21.03 -22.39
CA ARG A 289 -15.91 22.12 -22.07
C ARG A 289 -15.26 23.05 -21.04
N GLY A 290 -14.68 24.16 -21.49
CA GLY A 290 -14.37 25.33 -20.66
C GLY A 290 -15.52 26.32 -20.66
N GLU A 291 -15.51 27.29 -19.75
CA GLU A 291 -16.56 28.32 -19.66
C GLU A 291 -16.09 29.63 -20.34
N ASP A 292 -14.89 30.14 -20.00
CA ASP A 292 -14.31 31.41 -20.55
C ASP A 292 -13.01 31.27 -21.40
N GLU A 293 -11.80 31.57 -20.89
CA GLU A 293 -10.55 31.68 -21.70
C GLU A 293 -9.87 30.32 -21.93
N TYR A 294 -10.30 29.61 -22.98
CA TYR A 294 -9.77 28.29 -23.32
C TYR A 294 -8.55 28.31 -24.26
N ARG A 295 -7.40 27.74 -23.83
CA ARG A 295 -6.22 27.51 -24.71
C ARG A 295 -5.79 26.05 -24.77
N TYR A 296 -6.12 25.41 -25.88
CA TYR A 296 -5.82 24.01 -26.13
C TYR A 296 -4.80 23.74 -27.25
N LYS A 297 -4.07 22.62 -27.11
CA LYS A 297 -3.18 22.06 -28.15
C LYS A 297 -3.28 20.54 -28.19
N GLU A 298 -3.38 20.02 -29.40
CA GLU A 298 -3.65 18.61 -29.71
C GLU A 298 -2.63 18.09 -30.72
N ARG A 299 -2.30 16.81 -30.62
CA ARG A 299 -1.50 16.07 -31.60
C ARG A 299 -1.79 14.56 -31.48
N GLY A 300 -2.85 14.11 -32.16
CA GLY A 300 -3.17 12.70 -32.37
C GLY A 300 -2.69 12.15 -33.72
N GLY A 301 -3.20 10.98 -34.08
CA GLY A 301 -2.85 10.15 -35.23
C GLY A 301 -3.93 10.12 -36.32
N ASP A 302 -4.25 8.92 -36.81
CA ASP A 302 -4.99 8.75 -38.06
C ASP A 302 -6.53 8.85 -37.91
N GLU A 303 -7.14 8.52 -36.75
CA GLU A 303 -8.61 8.51 -36.53
C GLU A 303 -9.17 9.43 -35.39
N ASP A 304 -8.63 10.64 -35.23
CA ASP A 304 -9.10 11.65 -34.24
C ASP A 304 -10.63 11.94 -34.25
N ARG A 305 -11.32 11.80 -33.12
CA ARG A 305 -12.73 12.25 -32.92
C ARG A 305 -12.95 13.18 -31.72
N TYR A 306 -12.73 14.46 -31.99
CA TYR A 306 -12.90 15.57 -31.05
C TYR A 306 -14.34 16.12 -30.91
N LYS A 307 -14.73 16.64 -29.72
CA LYS A 307 -15.92 17.49 -29.51
C LYS A 307 -15.69 18.56 -28.43
N GLU A 308 -16.05 19.81 -28.74
CA GLU A 308 -15.84 20.99 -27.89
C GLU A 308 -17.14 21.76 -27.65
N SER A 309 -17.20 22.56 -26.57
CA SER A 309 -18.30 23.49 -26.27
C SER A 309 -17.85 24.57 -25.28
N SER A 310 -17.59 25.80 -25.76
CA SER A 310 -17.24 26.97 -24.93
C SER A 310 -17.57 28.28 -25.66
N ALA A 311 -17.37 29.45 -25.00
CA ALA A 311 -17.76 30.76 -25.51
C ALA A 311 -16.69 31.46 -26.37
N PHE A 312 -15.39 31.30 -26.04
CA PHE A 312 -14.24 31.88 -26.76
C PHE A 312 -13.05 30.90 -26.76
N ILE A 313 -12.39 30.70 -27.91
CA ILE A 313 -11.38 29.63 -28.09
C ILE A 313 -10.16 30.12 -28.90
N VAL A 314 -8.95 29.72 -28.49
CA VAL A 314 -7.74 29.78 -29.32
C VAL A 314 -7.12 28.39 -29.50
N LYS A 315 -7.56 27.65 -30.52
CA LYS A 315 -7.10 26.29 -30.84
C LYS A 315 -5.86 26.29 -31.74
N VAL A 316 -4.83 25.51 -31.39
CA VAL A 316 -3.63 25.31 -32.23
C VAL A 316 -3.33 23.82 -32.37
N ARG A 317 -3.75 23.21 -33.49
CA ARG A 317 -3.37 21.85 -33.91
C ARG A 317 -2.00 21.87 -34.61
N THR A 318 -1.19 20.84 -34.37
CA THR A 318 0.09 20.64 -35.07
C THR A 318 0.20 19.20 -35.57
N ALA A 319 -0.12 18.99 -36.85
CA ALA A 319 -0.03 17.67 -37.47
C ALA A 319 1.41 17.20 -37.63
N THR A 320 1.65 15.91 -37.43
CA THR A 320 2.92 15.28 -37.78
C THR A 320 2.90 14.94 -39.27
N ALA A 321 3.57 15.73 -40.12
CA ALA A 321 3.93 15.21 -41.43
C ALA A 321 4.91 14.06 -41.22
N ALA A 322 4.58 12.86 -41.73
CA ALA A 322 5.51 11.75 -41.74
C ALA A 322 6.79 12.16 -42.49
N PRO A 323 7.99 11.86 -41.96
CA PRO A 323 9.21 12.03 -42.72
C PRO A 323 9.22 11.00 -43.85
N ASN A 324 8.91 11.44 -45.08
CA ASN A 324 9.21 10.66 -46.27
C ASN A 324 10.71 10.42 -46.34
N HIS A 325 11.18 9.20 -46.04
CA HIS A 325 12.44 8.67 -46.56
C HIS A 325 12.59 7.15 -46.47
#